data_AF-A0A818EJE5-F1
#
_entry.id   AF-A0A818EJE5-F1
#
_cell.length_a   1.000
_cell.length_b   1.000
_cell.length_c   1.000
_cell.angle_alpha   90.00
_cell.angle_beta   90.00
_cell.angle_gamma   90.00
#
_symmetry.space_group_name_H-M   'P 1'
#
loop_
_entity.id
_entity.type
_entity.pdbx_description
1 polymer ?
#
loop_
_entity_poly.entity_id
_entity_poly.type
_entity_poly.pdbx_seq_one_letter_code
_entity_poly.pdbx_strand_id
1 'polypeptide(L)'
;MNLEIYTPAILIVLGVVSGLAVIVALIQTCAWFSRAGKEIIDLPTLGKLLLHILGTVSTVIFLVIAGVSVWWLILFKIQYNGIFESNTSTPQSTFKMLLIVSFILKTGDILHIIIRQSTIDIFFIDWEKSKSGTANTVSAWRTCFVANEFNGIQTFRRIHVAFHLLFTLFFLKVINLENIASIDSRFANASLPISPNYTKEYESIFRSGTGFLVLSGTVLIQYFFYVLIYQRLVEDKIINFVDLCSVSNISIFILDQNRHGYYIHGRSAHGIADVNIKDMIMNLERESRLMSIGRGLEANSPEQLFIMKINRTFRSQYDLLFQKYGDYVRQRRARGDKEHFADILLQSYQNLNKFLCAFIGHALPTHQYVIRNRYFLEKVFNFEFPVALGPDLTDTIDNFFFVDDENVFTKILFYGQEKSLIIWNMITFLCVDFVFSNYILATIITFIFDAIAVGLRNSLGRRNLSTKALVPRELLI
;
A
#
# COMPACT_ATOMS: atom_id res chain seq x y z
N MET A 1 -18.27 -12.24 37.29
CA MET A 1 -17.25 -13.18 36.75
C MET A 1 -15.96 -12.90 37.50
N ASN A 2 -15.26 -13.90 38.05
CA ASN A 2 -14.01 -13.64 38.79
C ASN A 2 -12.99 -12.97 37.87
N LEU A 3 -12.58 -11.74 38.23
CA LEU A 3 -11.52 -11.00 37.52
C LEU A 3 -10.18 -11.77 37.48
N GLU A 4 -10.00 -12.75 38.36
CA GLU A 4 -8.85 -13.67 38.34
C GLU A 4 -8.75 -14.50 37.06
N ILE A 5 -9.86 -14.73 36.34
CA ILE A 5 -9.90 -15.52 35.09
C ILE A 5 -9.65 -14.62 33.85
N TYR A 6 -9.79 -13.31 33.98
CA TYR A 6 -9.69 -12.36 32.86
C TYR A 6 -8.29 -12.31 32.24
N THR A 7 -7.27 -12.05 33.07
CA THR A 7 -5.87 -11.96 32.63
C THR A 7 -5.38 -13.26 31.98
N PRO A 8 -5.59 -14.46 32.56
CA PRO A 8 -5.16 -15.70 31.91
C PRO A 8 -5.94 -15.98 30.61
N ALA A 9 -7.24 -15.68 30.55
CA ALA A 9 -8.02 -15.88 29.32
C ALA A 9 -7.51 -15.02 28.15
N ILE A 10 -7.20 -13.75 28.41
CA ILE A 10 -6.63 -12.85 27.37
C ILE A 10 -5.28 -13.35 26.89
N LEU A 11 -4.42 -13.81 27.81
CA LEU A 11 -3.11 -14.34 27.44
C LEU A 11 -3.23 -15.62 26.61
N ILE A 12 -4.19 -16.49 26.90
CA ILE A 12 -4.47 -17.70 26.11
C ILE A 12 -4.95 -17.31 24.70
N VAL A 13 -5.94 -16.42 24.59
CA VAL A 13 -6.43 -15.95 23.28
C VAL A 13 -5.30 -15.29 22.48
N LEU A 14 -4.51 -14.44 23.13
CA LEU A 14 -3.36 -13.79 22.52
C LEU A 14 -2.34 -14.81 22.02
N GLY A 15 -2.03 -15.83 22.81
CA GLY A 15 -1.11 -16.91 22.43
C GLY A 15 -1.59 -17.68 21.20
N VAL A 16 -2.86 -18.08 21.17
CA VAL A 16 -3.45 -18.83 20.05
C VAL A 16 -3.47 -17.98 18.77
N VAL A 17 -4.00 -16.75 18.83
CA VAL A 17 -4.13 -15.90 17.64
C VAL A 17 -2.75 -15.41 17.16
N SER A 18 -1.80 -15.18 18.08
CA SER A 18 -0.42 -14.86 17.68
C SER A 18 0.28 -16.04 17.01
N GLY A 19 -0.02 -17.29 17.41
CA GLY A 19 0.43 -18.49 16.71
C GLY A 19 -0.04 -18.52 15.25
N LEU A 20 -1.32 -18.23 15.01
CA LEU A 20 -1.87 -18.09 13.65
C LEU A 20 -1.22 -16.93 12.88
N ALA A 21 -0.93 -15.81 13.56
CA ALA A 21 -0.24 -14.66 12.97
C ALA A 21 1.16 -15.04 12.45
N VAL A 22 1.90 -15.85 13.21
CA VAL A 22 3.21 -16.37 12.80
C VAL A 22 3.10 -17.24 11.55
N ILE A 23 2.06 -18.07 11.42
CA ILE A 23 1.83 -18.87 10.20
C ILE A 23 1.59 -17.95 8.99
N VAL A 24 0.78 -16.90 9.15
CA VAL A 24 0.57 -15.90 8.08
C VAL A 24 1.88 -15.19 7.70
N ALA A 25 2.69 -14.82 8.69
CA ALA A 25 4.00 -14.21 8.45
C ALA A 25 4.97 -15.17 7.72
N LEU A 26 4.91 -16.47 8.01
CA LEU A 26 5.68 -17.49 7.31
C LEU A 26 5.26 -17.57 5.84
N ILE A 27 3.96 -17.63 5.54
CA ILE A 27 3.45 -17.65 4.16
C ILE A 27 3.91 -16.40 3.39
N GLN A 28 3.80 -15.22 3.99
CA GLN A 28 4.27 -13.97 3.39
C GLN A 28 5.79 -13.98 3.13
N THR A 29 6.56 -14.57 4.05
CA THR A 29 8.01 -14.71 3.91
C THR A 29 8.38 -15.72 2.82
N CYS A 30 7.66 -16.84 2.71
CA CYS A 30 7.82 -17.80 1.63
C CYS A 30 7.51 -17.17 0.27
N ALA A 31 6.45 -16.36 0.17
CA ALA A 31 6.13 -15.59 -1.03
C ALA A 31 7.28 -14.64 -1.41
N TRP A 32 7.75 -13.87 -0.44
CA TRP A 32 8.89 -12.97 -0.64
C TRP A 32 10.16 -13.72 -1.04
N PHE A 33 10.46 -14.86 -0.41
CA PHE A 33 11.64 -15.68 -0.69
C PHE A 33 11.63 -16.19 -2.13
N SER A 34 10.49 -16.74 -2.56
CA SER A 34 10.28 -17.21 -3.94
C SER A 34 10.46 -16.07 -4.95
N ARG A 35 9.82 -14.92 -4.70
CA ARG A 35 9.87 -13.73 -5.56
C ARG A 35 11.21 -12.99 -5.53
N ALA A 36 11.99 -13.11 -4.45
CA ALA A 36 13.38 -12.65 -4.40
C ALA A 36 14.31 -13.57 -5.20
N GLY A 37 13.87 -14.80 -5.52
CA GLY A 37 14.66 -15.78 -6.27
C GLY A 37 15.81 -16.40 -5.49
N LYS A 38 15.72 -16.38 -4.16
CA LYS A 38 16.72 -17.00 -3.27
C LYS A 38 16.55 -18.51 -3.25
N GLU A 39 17.66 -19.21 -3.06
CA GLU A 39 17.71 -20.68 -2.93
C GLU A 39 18.07 -21.11 -1.50
N ILE A 40 18.77 -20.23 -0.78
CA ILE A 40 19.27 -20.50 0.57
C ILE A 40 18.67 -19.48 1.53
N ILE A 41 18.26 -19.95 2.72
CA ILE A 41 17.80 -19.10 3.81
C ILE A 41 19.03 -18.37 4.39
N ASP A 42 19.11 -17.08 4.12
CA ASP A 42 20.16 -16.19 4.60
C ASP A 42 19.68 -15.29 5.75
N LEU A 43 20.61 -14.60 6.41
CA LEU A 43 20.30 -13.67 7.49
C LEU A 43 19.27 -12.58 7.08
N PRO A 44 19.32 -12.00 5.86
CA PRO A 44 18.26 -11.13 5.36
C PRO A 44 16.87 -11.79 5.29
N THR A 45 16.79 -13.09 4.98
CA THR A 45 15.51 -13.84 4.98
C THR A 45 14.96 -13.96 6.40
N LEU A 46 15.81 -14.25 7.39
CA LEU A 46 15.41 -14.25 8.81
C LEU A 46 14.97 -12.86 9.27
N GLY A 47 15.68 -11.80 8.86
CA GLY A 47 15.28 -10.42 9.13
C GLY A 47 13.92 -10.06 8.50
N LYS A 48 13.64 -10.54 7.28
CA LYS A 48 12.32 -10.37 6.65
C LYS A 48 11.21 -11.13 7.38
N LEU A 49 11.48 -12.35 7.83
CA LEU A 49 10.54 -13.11 8.66
C LEU A 49 10.19 -12.34 9.93
N LEU A 50 11.19 -11.82 10.64
CA LEU A 50 10.99 -11.03 11.85
C LEU A 50 10.08 -9.83 11.57
N LEU A 51 10.35 -9.06 10.51
CA LEU A 51 9.54 -7.89 10.15
C LEU A 51 8.07 -8.25 9.82
N HIS A 52 7.83 -9.35 9.12
CA HIS A 52 6.47 -9.84 8.88
C HIS A 52 5.78 -10.32 10.17
N ILE A 53 6.52 -10.95 11.09
CA ILE A 53 6.00 -11.32 12.41
C ILE A 53 5.61 -10.07 13.18
N LEU A 54 6.47 -9.02 13.23
CA LEU A 54 6.15 -7.78 13.93
C LEU A 54 4.85 -7.13 13.40
N GLY A 55 4.67 -7.09 12.08
CA GLY A 55 3.46 -6.54 11.46
C GLY A 55 2.18 -7.33 11.73
N THR A 56 2.23 -8.65 11.62
CA THR A 56 1.08 -9.53 11.86
C THR A 56 0.71 -9.60 13.34
N VAL A 57 1.71 -9.78 14.22
CA VAL A 57 1.52 -9.85 15.67
C VAL A 57 1.02 -8.53 16.23
N SER A 58 1.54 -7.37 15.79
CA SER A 58 1.05 -6.07 16.26
C SER A 58 -0.45 -5.87 15.97
N THR A 59 -0.87 -6.30 14.79
CA THR A 59 -2.26 -6.22 14.34
C THR A 59 -3.16 -7.14 15.18
N VAL A 60 -2.72 -8.37 15.44
CA VAL A 60 -3.46 -9.32 16.28
C VAL A 60 -3.57 -8.82 17.73
N ILE A 61 -2.46 -8.37 18.32
CA ILE A 61 -2.47 -7.80 19.68
C ILE A 61 -3.49 -6.66 19.75
N PHE A 62 -3.49 -5.75 18.78
CA PHE A 62 -4.45 -4.65 18.74
C PHE A 62 -5.90 -5.13 18.67
N LEU A 63 -6.21 -6.06 17.76
CA LEU A 63 -7.57 -6.57 17.59
C LEU A 63 -8.09 -7.27 18.85
N VAL A 64 -7.23 -8.03 19.55
CA VAL A 64 -7.59 -8.67 20.81
C VAL A 64 -7.89 -7.63 21.88
N ILE A 65 -7.01 -6.64 22.08
CA ILE A 65 -7.18 -5.56 23.06
C ILE A 65 -8.43 -4.73 22.78
N ALA A 66 -8.66 -4.38 21.51
CA ALA A 66 -9.83 -3.63 21.07
C ALA A 66 -11.13 -4.43 21.27
N GLY A 67 -11.12 -5.73 20.95
CA GLY A 67 -12.25 -6.61 21.21
C GLY A 67 -12.56 -6.73 22.70
N VAL A 68 -11.53 -6.87 23.52
CA VAL A 68 -11.65 -6.94 24.99
C VAL A 68 -12.20 -5.64 25.57
N SER A 69 -11.72 -4.47 25.14
CA SER A 69 -12.22 -3.18 25.66
C SER A 69 -13.68 -2.94 25.29
N VAL A 70 -14.10 -3.32 24.09
CA VAL A 70 -15.51 -3.27 23.68
C VAL A 70 -16.35 -4.27 24.46
N TRP A 71 -15.88 -5.49 24.61
CA TRP A 71 -16.58 -6.52 25.38
C TRP A 71 -16.79 -6.10 26.84
N TRP A 72 -15.75 -5.56 27.48
CA TRP A 72 -15.81 -5.05 28.85
C TRP A 72 -16.80 -3.88 28.96
N LEU A 73 -16.76 -2.94 28.02
CA LEU A 73 -17.70 -1.82 27.94
C LEU A 73 -19.16 -2.30 27.85
N ILE A 74 -19.44 -3.27 26.98
CA ILE A 74 -20.79 -3.80 26.77
C ILE A 74 -21.29 -4.49 28.04
N LEU A 75 -20.49 -5.39 28.64
CA LEU A 75 -20.89 -6.09 29.86
C LEU A 75 -21.14 -5.15 31.02
N PHE A 76 -20.26 -4.16 31.21
CA PHE A 76 -20.42 -3.17 32.27
C PHE A 76 -21.69 -2.35 32.11
N LYS A 77 -22.13 -2.06 30.87
CA LYS A 77 -23.36 -1.30 30.61
C LYS A 77 -24.64 -2.12 30.63
N ILE A 78 -24.56 -3.45 30.46
CA ILE A 78 -25.72 -4.36 30.49
C ILE A 78 -25.99 -4.90 31.91
N GLN A 79 -25.03 -4.80 32.84
CA GLN A 79 -25.19 -5.35 34.19
C GLN A 79 -26.41 -4.78 34.94
N TYR A 80 -27.22 -5.65 35.53
CA TYR A 80 -28.44 -5.27 36.26
C TYR A 80 -28.20 -5.07 37.76
N ASN A 81 -27.39 -5.95 38.36
CA ASN A 81 -26.84 -5.82 39.71
C ASN A 81 -25.36 -5.46 39.52
N GLY A 82 -24.83 -4.45 40.23
CA GLY A 82 -23.45 -3.94 40.09
C GLY A 82 -22.35 -4.94 40.46
N ILE A 83 -22.34 -6.09 39.80
CA ILE A 83 -21.48 -7.25 40.04
C ILE A 83 -20.09 -7.01 39.43
N PHE A 84 -19.96 -6.14 38.42
CA PHE A 84 -18.67 -5.74 37.87
C PHE A 84 -18.14 -4.51 38.58
N GLU A 85 -17.20 -4.73 39.49
CA GLU A 85 -16.34 -3.67 40.01
C GLU A 85 -15.32 -3.26 38.93
N SER A 86 -15.35 -1.98 38.58
CA SER A 86 -14.49 -1.35 37.56
C SER A 86 -13.02 -1.26 37.97
N ASN A 87 -12.71 -1.35 39.27
CA ASN A 87 -11.48 -0.80 39.82
C ASN A 87 -10.44 -1.88 40.23
N THR A 88 -9.87 -2.60 39.26
CA THR A 88 -8.67 -3.42 39.51
C THR A 88 -7.47 -2.92 38.72
N SER A 89 -6.35 -2.68 39.41
CA SER A 89 -5.14 -2.09 38.84
C SER A 89 -4.38 -3.05 37.90
N THR A 90 -4.48 -4.36 38.12
CA THR A 90 -3.74 -5.38 37.35
C THR A 90 -4.17 -5.44 35.88
N PRO A 91 -5.47 -5.59 35.52
CA PRO A 91 -5.93 -5.58 34.13
C PRO A 91 -5.54 -4.32 33.35
N GLN A 92 -5.59 -3.16 33.99
CA GLN A 92 -5.27 -1.86 33.37
C GLN A 92 -3.79 -1.76 32.97
N SER A 93 -2.88 -2.25 33.83
CA SER A 93 -1.44 -2.27 33.55
C SER A 93 -1.08 -3.19 32.37
N THR A 94 -1.66 -4.39 32.31
CA THR A 94 -1.46 -5.34 31.21
C THR A 94 -2.00 -4.75 29.90
N PHE A 95 -3.19 -4.15 29.92
CA PHE A 95 -3.78 -3.48 28.77
C PHE A 95 -2.86 -2.37 28.23
N LYS A 96 -2.36 -1.50 29.12
CA LYS A 96 -1.44 -0.41 28.78
C LYS A 96 -0.19 -0.94 28.08
N MET A 97 0.44 -1.95 28.65
CA MET A 97 1.67 -2.54 28.10
C MET A 97 1.43 -3.14 26.72
N LEU A 98 0.37 -3.93 26.55
CA LEU A 98 0.07 -4.55 25.25
C LEU A 98 -0.28 -3.50 24.18
N LEU A 99 -0.96 -2.40 24.55
CA LEU A 99 -1.27 -1.30 23.63
C LEU A 99 0.00 -0.56 23.17
N ILE A 100 0.91 -0.26 24.10
CA ILE A 100 2.20 0.38 23.79
C ILE A 100 3.06 -0.54 22.93
N VAL A 101 3.13 -1.84 23.26
CA VAL A 101 3.86 -2.82 22.44
C VAL A 101 3.28 -2.91 21.04
N SER A 102 1.94 -2.99 20.90
CA SER A 102 1.28 -2.99 19.60
C SER A 102 1.61 -1.73 18.79
N PHE A 103 1.61 -0.55 19.42
CA PHE A 103 2.00 0.71 18.78
C PHE A 103 3.44 0.69 18.25
N ILE A 104 4.41 0.27 19.07
CA ILE A 104 5.82 0.20 18.68
C ILE A 104 6.00 -0.76 17.51
N LEU A 105 5.45 -1.98 17.62
CA LEU A 105 5.57 -3.00 16.59
C LEU A 105 4.88 -2.57 15.28
N LYS A 106 3.70 -1.95 15.36
CA LYS A 106 2.98 -1.47 14.17
C LYS A 106 3.70 -0.30 13.51
N THR A 107 4.34 0.57 14.28
CA THR A 107 5.18 1.65 13.74
C THR A 107 6.36 1.09 12.96
N GLY A 108 7.00 0.03 13.47
CA GLY A 108 8.04 -0.71 12.74
C GLY A 108 7.54 -1.31 11.41
N ASP A 109 6.34 -1.88 11.40
CA ASP A 109 5.68 -2.42 10.20
C ASP A 109 5.40 -1.32 9.15
N ILE A 110 4.87 -0.16 9.56
CA ILE A 110 4.65 0.97 8.65
C ILE A 110 5.98 1.47 8.06
N LEU A 111 7.04 1.55 8.88
CA LEU A 111 8.36 1.94 8.39
C LEU A 111 8.90 0.94 7.37
N HIS A 112 8.71 -0.36 7.62
CA HIS A 112 9.08 -1.42 6.67
C HIS A 112 8.30 -1.32 5.35
N ILE A 113 7.00 -1.04 5.41
CA ILE A 113 6.17 -0.80 4.23
C ILE A 113 6.71 0.40 3.43
N ILE A 114 6.97 1.54 4.09
CA ILE A 114 7.49 2.75 3.43
C ILE A 114 8.85 2.47 2.76
N ILE A 115 9.76 1.77 3.45
CA ILE A 115 11.06 1.39 2.90
C ILE A 115 10.84 0.51 1.67
N ARG A 116 10.05 -0.57 1.77
CA ARG A 116 9.79 -1.49 0.66
C ARG A 116 9.22 -0.76 -0.56
N GLN A 117 8.26 0.13 -0.36
CA GLN A 117 7.65 0.91 -1.44
C GLN A 117 8.59 1.95 -2.05
N SER A 118 9.57 2.43 -1.27
CA SER A 118 10.55 3.42 -1.71
C SER A 118 11.82 2.80 -2.30
N THR A 119 11.92 1.47 -2.37
CA THR A 119 13.06 0.75 -2.96
C THR A 119 12.68 -0.03 -4.21
N ILE A 120 11.48 0.19 -4.76
CA ILE A 120 11.02 -0.48 -5.97
C ILE A 120 11.84 -0.01 -7.19
N ASP A 121 12.13 -0.91 -8.12
CA ASP A 121 12.63 -0.50 -9.42
C ASP A 121 11.42 -0.14 -10.30
N ILE A 122 11.41 1.05 -10.88
CA ILE A 122 10.35 1.52 -11.76
C ILE A 122 10.96 2.15 -13.01
N PHE A 123 10.44 1.78 -14.17
CA PHE A 123 10.87 2.32 -15.46
C PHE A 123 9.66 2.62 -16.35
N PHE A 124 9.69 3.77 -17.02
CA PHE A 124 8.67 4.20 -17.97
C PHE A 124 9.12 3.87 -19.39
N ILE A 125 8.39 2.98 -20.05
CA ILE A 125 8.64 2.55 -21.43
C ILE A 125 7.87 3.49 -22.36
N ASP A 126 8.58 4.25 -23.19
CA ASP A 126 7.96 5.10 -24.21
C ASP A 126 7.88 4.34 -25.54
N TRP A 127 6.66 4.17 -26.05
CA TRP A 127 6.38 3.47 -27.31
C TRP A 127 6.43 4.39 -28.53
N GLU A 128 6.58 5.70 -28.34
CA GLU A 128 6.61 6.66 -29.42
C GLU A 128 7.89 6.52 -30.27
N LYS A 129 7.73 6.67 -31.58
CA LYS A 129 8.83 6.56 -32.53
C LYS A 129 9.19 7.93 -33.07
N SER A 130 10.47 8.15 -33.32
CA SER A 130 10.91 9.36 -34.03
C SER A 130 10.28 9.43 -35.42
N LYS A 131 9.63 10.57 -35.74
CA LYS A 131 9.03 10.84 -37.05
C LYS A 131 10.06 10.94 -38.18
N SER A 132 11.32 11.25 -37.88
CA SER A 132 12.42 11.44 -38.84
C SER A 132 13.49 10.34 -38.80
N GLY A 133 13.30 9.28 -38.00
CA GLY A 133 14.30 8.22 -37.81
C GLY A 133 15.50 8.61 -36.93
N THR A 134 15.58 9.86 -36.48
CA THR A 134 16.59 10.35 -35.53
C THR A 134 16.08 10.22 -34.10
N ALA A 135 16.71 9.36 -33.29
CA ALA A 135 16.25 9.01 -31.93
C ALA A 135 16.08 10.20 -30.97
N ASN A 136 16.64 11.37 -31.27
CA ASN A 136 16.62 12.57 -30.43
C ASN A 136 15.37 13.46 -30.59
N THR A 137 14.37 13.06 -31.37
CA THR A 137 13.18 13.91 -31.63
C THR A 137 11.93 13.49 -30.85
N VAL A 138 12.01 12.48 -29.99
CA VAL A 138 10.84 12.03 -29.21
C VAL A 138 10.67 12.95 -28.01
N SER A 139 9.45 13.45 -27.82
CA SER A 139 9.11 14.37 -26.72
C SER A 139 9.24 13.69 -25.35
N ALA A 140 10.06 14.26 -24.46
CA ALA A 140 10.21 13.78 -23.08
C ALA A 140 9.02 14.13 -22.18
N TRP A 141 8.13 15.03 -22.62
CA TRP A 141 7.05 15.57 -21.80
C TRP A 141 6.05 14.50 -21.35
N ARG A 142 5.70 13.54 -22.23
CA ARG A 142 4.77 12.46 -21.90
C ARG A 142 5.29 11.62 -20.72
N THR A 143 6.57 11.24 -20.78
CA THR A 143 7.22 10.47 -19.70
C THR A 143 7.29 11.26 -18.41
N CYS A 144 7.59 12.56 -18.49
CA CYS A 144 7.61 13.43 -17.31
C CYS A 144 6.20 13.62 -16.72
N PHE A 145 5.18 13.73 -17.55
CA PHE A 145 3.79 13.87 -17.12
C PHE A 145 3.30 12.61 -16.40
N VAL A 146 3.49 11.43 -17.00
CA VAL A 146 3.14 10.15 -16.37
C VAL A 146 3.95 9.92 -15.08
N ALA A 147 5.22 10.32 -15.05
CA ALA A 147 6.03 10.24 -13.84
C ALA A 147 5.52 11.15 -12.71
N ASN A 148 5.04 12.35 -13.05
CA ASN A 148 4.43 13.28 -12.09
C ASN A 148 3.12 12.74 -11.52
N GLU A 149 2.25 12.23 -12.38
CA GLU A 149 1.00 11.60 -11.94
C GLU A 149 1.28 10.37 -11.07
N PHE A 150 2.28 9.56 -11.44
CA PHE A 150 2.72 8.44 -10.60
C PHE A 150 3.23 8.93 -9.23
N ASN A 151 4.00 10.03 -9.19
CA ASN A 151 4.49 10.64 -7.95
C ASN A 151 3.31 11.09 -7.06
N GLY A 152 2.28 11.68 -7.66
CA GLY A 152 1.07 12.13 -6.96
C GLY A 152 0.27 10.99 -6.33
N ILE A 153 0.14 9.84 -7.00
CA ILE A 153 -0.64 8.71 -6.48
C ILE A 153 0.10 7.88 -5.41
N GLN A 154 1.41 8.11 -5.17
CA GLN A 154 2.19 7.28 -4.23
C GLN A 154 1.64 7.30 -2.80
N THR A 155 1.21 8.47 -2.34
CA THR A 155 0.64 8.67 -1.00
C THR A 155 -0.88 8.83 -1.02
N PHE A 156 -1.52 8.59 -2.17
CA PHE A 156 -2.98 8.61 -2.25
C PHE A 156 -3.58 7.53 -1.34
N ARG A 157 -4.54 7.95 -0.52
CA ARG A 157 -5.28 7.11 0.42
C ARG A 157 -6.76 7.11 0.09
N ARG A 158 -7.44 5.99 0.34
CA ARG A 158 -8.90 5.90 0.18
C ARG A 158 -9.63 6.75 1.23
N ILE A 159 -9.08 6.75 2.45
CA ILE A 159 -9.65 7.46 3.59
C ILE A 159 -8.80 8.69 3.87
N HIS A 160 -9.41 9.87 3.79
CA HIS A 160 -8.74 11.12 4.11
C HIS A 160 -8.60 11.28 5.62
N VAL A 161 -7.36 11.16 6.12
CA VAL A 161 -7.07 11.06 7.56
C VAL A 161 -7.54 12.26 8.36
N ALA A 162 -7.37 13.48 7.84
CA ALA A 162 -7.82 14.68 8.54
C ALA A 162 -9.35 14.69 8.73
N PHE A 163 -10.10 14.25 7.71
CA PHE A 163 -11.56 14.17 7.82
C PHE A 163 -11.95 13.04 8.78
N HIS A 164 -11.31 11.87 8.68
CA HIS A 164 -11.52 10.76 9.61
C HIS A 164 -11.35 11.16 11.07
N LEU A 165 -10.25 11.85 11.39
CA LEU A 165 -9.94 12.33 12.74
C LEU A 165 -10.92 13.43 13.19
N LEU A 166 -11.28 14.36 12.31
CA LEU A 166 -12.26 15.41 12.60
C LEU A 166 -13.66 14.85 12.89
N PHE A 167 -14.15 13.92 12.06
CA PHE A 167 -15.43 13.25 12.31
C PHE A 167 -15.41 12.45 13.60
N THR A 168 -14.32 11.73 13.86
CA THR A 168 -14.14 10.98 15.12
C THR A 168 -14.21 11.92 16.33
N LEU A 169 -13.53 13.07 16.28
CA LEU A 169 -13.59 14.06 17.34
C LEU A 169 -14.99 14.68 17.50
N PHE A 170 -15.68 14.96 16.39
CA PHE A 170 -17.06 15.44 16.40
C PHE A 170 -17.99 14.45 17.12
N PHE A 171 -17.95 13.17 16.78
CA PHE A 171 -18.76 12.15 17.45
C PHE A 171 -18.39 12.00 18.94
N LEU A 172 -17.10 11.99 19.28
CA LEU A 172 -16.67 11.83 20.68
C LEU A 172 -17.01 13.05 21.55
N LYS A 173 -16.71 14.27 21.09
CA LYS A 173 -16.79 15.50 21.88
C LYS A 173 -18.04 16.35 21.65
N VAL A 174 -18.54 16.44 20.42
CA VAL A 174 -19.70 17.30 20.12
C VAL A 174 -21.00 16.56 20.39
N ILE A 175 -21.11 15.32 19.90
CA ILE A 175 -22.26 14.44 20.22
C ILE A 175 -22.16 13.89 21.64
N ASN A 176 -21.00 14.02 22.30
CA ASN A 176 -20.71 13.47 23.62
C ASN A 176 -20.83 11.95 23.71
N LEU A 177 -20.46 11.21 22.65
CA LEU A 177 -20.35 9.75 22.73
C LEU A 177 -19.30 9.30 23.75
N GLU A 178 -18.39 10.18 24.17
CA GLU A 178 -17.48 9.87 25.29
C GLU A 178 -18.20 9.56 26.60
N ASN A 179 -19.44 10.02 26.79
CA ASN A 179 -20.27 9.67 27.95
C ASN A 179 -20.56 8.17 28.04
N ILE A 180 -20.49 7.42 26.93
CA ILE A 180 -20.62 5.96 26.94
C ILE A 180 -19.52 5.33 27.80
N ALA A 181 -18.35 5.96 27.89
CA ALA A 181 -17.24 5.48 28.70
C ALA A 181 -17.36 5.79 30.21
N SER A 182 -18.38 6.53 30.65
CA SER A 182 -18.51 6.88 32.08
C SER A 182 -18.85 5.66 32.93
N ILE A 183 -18.44 5.68 34.20
CA ILE A 183 -18.72 4.62 35.19
C ILE A 183 -20.21 4.59 35.57
N ASP A 184 -21.01 5.56 35.13
CA ASP A 184 -22.45 5.56 35.33
C ASP A 184 -23.10 4.34 34.65
N SER A 185 -23.65 3.44 35.46
CA SER A 185 -24.13 2.13 35.02
C SER A 185 -25.46 2.15 34.25
N ARG A 186 -26.08 3.32 34.01
CA ARG A 186 -27.44 3.38 33.45
C ARG A 186 -27.58 4.31 32.25
N PHE A 187 -27.97 3.72 31.11
CA PHE A 187 -28.58 4.45 29.98
C PHE A 187 -29.89 5.16 30.36
N ALA A 188 -30.55 4.74 31.46
CA ALA A 188 -31.91 5.13 31.83
C ALA A 188 -32.03 6.34 32.79
N ASN A 189 -30.94 6.86 33.34
CA ASN A 189 -30.99 7.92 34.36
C ASN A 189 -30.62 9.32 33.81
N ALA A 190 -30.95 9.59 32.54
CA ALA A 190 -30.76 10.92 31.92
C ALA A 190 -31.57 12.06 32.60
N SER A 191 -32.39 11.74 33.61
CA SER A 191 -33.33 12.63 34.27
C SER A 191 -33.08 12.85 35.78
N LEU A 192 -32.01 12.32 36.36
CA LEU A 192 -31.66 12.65 37.75
C LEU A 192 -30.83 13.94 37.80
N PRO A 193 -31.17 14.91 38.68
CA PRO A 193 -30.45 16.17 38.76
C PRO A 193 -29.00 15.90 39.16
N ILE A 194 -28.09 16.25 38.24
CA ILE A 194 -26.65 16.16 38.43
C ILE A 194 -26.30 17.12 39.57
N SER A 195 -25.77 16.58 40.67
CA SER A 195 -25.13 17.38 41.72
C SER A 195 -24.11 18.32 41.08
N PRO A 196 -24.06 19.62 41.45
CA PRO A 196 -23.13 20.59 40.85
C PRO A 196 -21.65 20.24 41.06
N ASN A 197 -21.34 19.26 41.93
CA ASN A 197 -19.99 18.76 42.19
C ASN A 197 -19.70 17.37 41.59
N TYR A 198 -20.58 16.82 40.74
CA TYR A 198 -20.35 15.51 40.13
C TYR A 198 -19.38 15.59 38.95
N THR A 199 -18.13 15.19 39.17
CA THR A 199 -17.17 14.92 38.09
C THR A 199 -17.36 13.50 37.57
N LYS A 200 -17.71 13.35 36.29
CA LYS A 200 -17.79 12.03 35.64
C LYS A 200 -16.42 11.38 35.65
N GLU A 201 -16.29 10.26 36.35
CA GLU A 201 -15.11 9.40 36.27
C GLU A 201 -15.21 8.48 35.06
N TYR A 202 -14.10 8.38 34.31
CA TYR A 202 -13.98 7.55 33.12
C TYR A 202 -12.93 6.48 33.36
N GLU A 203 -13.30 5.21 33.16
CA GLU A 203 -12.32 4.13 33.18
C GLU A 203 -11.54 4.12 31.85
N SER A 204 -10.21 4.00 31.92
CA SER A 204 -9.35 4.05 30.72
C SER A 204 -9.66 2.95 29.70
N ILE A 205 -10.10 1.77 30.15
CA ILE A 205 -10.46 0.64 29.28
C ILE A 205 -11.78 0.92 28.55
N PHE A 206 -12.81 1.42 29.25
CA PHE A 206 -14.08 1.84 28.63
C PHE A 206 -13.89 2.99 27.64
N ARG A 207 -13.03 3.95 27.99
CA ARG A 207 -12.66 5.07 27.13
C ARG A 207 -11.99 4.59 25.84
N SER A 208 -11.13 3.58 25.94
CA SER A 208 -10.49 2.92 24.79
C SER A 208 -11.50 2.13 23.93
N GLY A 209 -12.43 1.41 24.55
CA GLY A 209 -13.50 0.69 23.84
C GLY A 209 -14.43 1.63 23.08
N THR A 210 -14.84 2.73 23.72
CA THR A 210 -15.66 3.78 23.10
C THR A 210 -14.91 4.44 21.95
N GLY A 211 -13.64 4.80 22.15
CA GLY A 211 -12.79 5.35 21.10
C GLY A 211 -12.65 4.41 19.90
N PHE A 212 -12.43 3.11 20.14
CA PHE A 212 -12.34 2.10 19.09
C PHE A 212 -13.65 1.95 18.30
N LEU A 213 -14.81 1.94 18.96
CA LEU A 213 -16.11 1.86 18.29
C LEU A 213 -16.37 3.07 17.40
N VAL A 214 -16.10 4.28 17.90
CA VAL A 214 -16.30 5.51 17.12
C VAL A 214 -15.33 5.56 15.93
N LEU A 215 -14.04 5.25 16.14
CA LEU A 215 -13.05 5.16 15.06
C LEU A 215 -13.48 4.13 14.00
N SER A 216 -13.87 2.92 14.41
CA SER A 216 -14.30 1.87 13.49
C SER A 216 -15.55 2.29 12.70
N GLY A 217 -16.52 2.90 13.39
CA GLY A 217 -17.75 3.40 12.77
C GLY A 217 -17.47 4.50 11.74
N THR A 218 -16.61 5.48 12.06
CA THR A 218 -16.26 6.55 11.12
C THR A 218 -15.42 6.05 9.95
N VAL A 219 -14.53 5.07 10.15
CA VAL A 219 -13.82 4.37 9.04
C VAL A 219 -14.84 3.71 8.10
N LEU A 220 -15.81 2.96 8.64
CA LEU A 220 -16.80 2.26 7.82
C LEU A 220 -17.66 3.24 7.02
N ILE A 221 -18.15 4.31 7.65
CA ILE A 221 -18.94 5.35 6.97
C ILE A 221 -18.13 5.97 5.82
N GLN A 222 -16.87 6.33 6.05
CA GLN A 222 -16.02 6.92 5.01
C GLN A 222 -15.67 5.92 3.91
N TYR A 223 -15.44 4.66 4.26
CA TYR A 223 -15.20 3.59 3.29
C TYR A 223 -16.40 3.37 2.36
N PHE A 224 -17.61 3.27 2.92
CA PHE A 224 -18.82 3.13 2.11
C PHE A 224 -19.10 4.37 1.26
N PHE A 225 -18.90 5.57 1.81
CA PHE A 225 -18.99 6.81 1.04
C PHE A 225 -18.00 6.81 -0.14
N TYR A 226 -16.74 6.42 0.11
CA TYR A 226 -15.72 6.38 -0.93
C TYR A 226 -16.09 5.38 -2.04
N VAL A 227 -16.43 4.13 -1.69
CA VAL A 227 -16.69 3.07 -2.67
C VAL A 227 -18.02 3.27 -3.42
N LEU A 228 -19.08 3.69 -2.74
CA LEU A 228 -20.42 3.78 -3.33
C LEU A 228 -20.64 5.11 -4.06
N ILE A 229 -20.05 6.21 -3.57
CA ILE A 229 -20.32 7.56 -4.07
C ILE A 229 -19.09 8.10 -4.78
N TYR A 230 -17.96 8.27 -4.09
CA TYR A 230 -16.81 8.98 -4.65
C TYR A 230 -16.21 8.25 -5.87
N GLN A 231 -15.88 6.97 -5.72
CA GLN A 231 -15.22 6.19 -6.76
C GLN A 231 -16.13 5.98 -7.99
N ARG A 232 -17.45 5.91 -7.78
CA ARG A 232 -18.42 5.65 -8.86
C ARG A 232 -18.91 6.91 -9.57
N LEU A 233 -19.08 8.02 -8.84
CA LEU A 233 -19.71 9.23 -9.36
C LEU A 233 -18.72 10.37 -9.61
N VAL A 234 -17.58 10.37 -8.93
CA VAL A 234 -16.60 11.46 -9.01
C VAL A 234 -15.37 11.01 -9.78
N GLU A 235 -14.58 10.10 -9.22
CA GLU A 235 -13.29 9.76 -9.79
C GLU A 235 -12.72 8.45 -9.24
N ASP A 236 -12.26 7.57 -10.13
CA ASP A 236 -11.33 6.49 -9.79
C ASP A 236 -9.92 6.87 -10.23
N LYS A 237 -9.12 7.39 -9.29
CA LYS A 237 -7.75 7.84 -9.57
C LYS A 237 -6.83 6.73 -10.09
N ILE A 238 -7.06 5.48 -9.68
CA ILE A 238 -6.21 4.37 -10.09
C ILE A 238 -6.48 4.01 -11.54
N ILE A 239 -7.76 3.93 -11.93
CA ILE A 239 -8.15 3.66 -13.32
C ILE A 239 -7.77 4.83 -14.22
N ASN A 240 -8.04 6.07 -13.81
CA ASN A 240 -7.64 7.27 -14.55
C ASN A 240 -6.15 7.30 -14.83
N PHE A 241 -5.32 6.84 -13.89
CA PHE A 241 -3.89 6.75 -14.09
C PHE A 241 -3.49 5.69 -15.14
N VAL A 242 -4.17 4.53 -15.16
CA VAL A 242 -3.94 3.49 -16.18
C VAL A 242 -4.40 3.96 -17.57
N ASP A 243 -5.54 4.65 -17.64
CA ASP A 243 -6.03 5.29 -18.86
C ASP A 243 -5.05 6.35 -19.36
N LEU A 244 -4.50 7.15 -18.45
CA LEU A 244 -3.49 8.14 -18.79
C LEU A 244 -2.24 7.52 -19.42
N CYS A 245 -1.77 6.39 -18.87
CA CYS A 245 -0.64 5.64 -19.43
C CYS A 245 -0.92 5.27 -20.90
N SER A 246 -2.13 4.79 -21.16
CA SER A 246 -2.60 4.38 -22.49
C SER A 246 -2.68 5.53 -23.49
N VAL A 247 -3.28 6.65 -23.08
CA VAL A 247 -3.39 7.85 -23.91
C VAL A 247 -2.03 8.48 -24.18
N SER A 248 -1.11 8.40 -23.20
CA SER A 248 0.25 8.94 -23.31
C SER A 248 1.22 8.04 -24.06
N ASN A 249 0.78 6.83 -24.47
CA ASN A 249 1.59 5.83 -25.14
C ASN A 249 2.83 5.39 -24.31
N ILE A 250 2.65 5.28 -22.99
CA ILE A 250 3.71 4.93 -22.03
C ILE A 250 3.27 3.73 -21.19
N SER A 251 4.06 2.65 -21.24
CA SER A 251 3.90 1.53 -20.30
C SER A 251 4.78 1.73 -19.07
N ILE A 252 4.39 1.12 -17.95
CA ILE A 252 5.17 1.17 -16.71
C ILE A 252 5.61 -0.24 -16.34
N PHE A 253 6.92 -0.40 -16.18
CA PHE A 253 7.54 -1.63 -15.76
C PHE A 253 8.07 -1.47 -14.33
N ILE A 254 7.50 -2.23 -13.40
CA ILE A 254 7.76 -2.10 -11.96
C ILE A 254 8.27 -3.44 -11.44
N LEU A 255 9.39 -3.46 -10.73
CA LEU A 255 9.85 -4.60 -9.96
C LEU A 255 9.86 -4.21 -8.48
N ASP A 256 8.96 -4.82 -7.70
CA ASP A 256 8.98 -4.67 -6.25
C ASP A 256 10.02 -5.58 -5.60
N GLN A 257 10.39 -6.67 -6.29
CA GLN A 257 11.33 -7.71 -5.88
C GLN A 257 12.17 -8.16 -7.09
N ASN A 258 13.24 -8.94 -6.87
CA ASN A 258 14.17 -9.30 -7.95
C ASN A 258 13.52 -10.04 -9.12
N ARG A 259 12.55 -10.92 -8.85
CA ARG A 259 11.86 -11.72 -9.87
C ARG A 259 10.37 -11.46 -9.96
N HIS A 260 9.85 -10.49 -9.24
CA HIS A 260 8.43 -10.20 -9.19
C HIS A 260 8.19 -8.70 -9.33
N GLY A 261 7.08 -8.36 -9.98
CA GLY A 261 6.75 -7.00 -10.27
C GLY A 261 5.36 -6.84 -10.85
N TYR A 262 5.12 -5.65 -11.40
CA TYR A 262 3.88 -5.27 -12.05
C TYR A 262 4.21 -4.61 -13.38
N TYR A 263 3.36 -4.85 -14.37
CA TYR A 263 3.41 -4.23 -15.67
C TYR A 263 2.07 -3.56 -15.95
N ILE A 264 2.13 -2.26 -16.21
CA ILE A 264 0.99 -1.46 -16.65
C ILE A 264 1.19 -1.23 -18.15
N HIS A 265 0.34 -1.85 -18.96
CA HIS A 265 0.34 -1.68 -20.39
C HIS A 265 -0.33 -0.37 -20.75
N GLY A 266 0.44 0.56 -21.31
CA GLY A 266 -0.06 1.86 -21.76
C GLY A 266 0.30 2.14 -23.22
N ARG A 267 0.40 1.11 -24.06
CA ARG A 267 0.56 1.34 -25.50
C ARG A 267 -0.76 1.87 -26.06
N SER A 268 -0.72 3.02 -26.73
CA SER A 268 -1.91 3.60 -27.35
C SER A 268 -2.44 2.67 -28.43
N ALA A 269 -3.77 2.51 -28.52
CA ALA A 269 -4.45 1.77 -29.58
C ALA A 269 -4.08 2.31 -30.99
N HIS A 270 -3.75 3.59 -31.06
CA HIS A 270 -3.36 4.30 -32.29
C HIS A 270 -1.84 4.31 -32.51
N GLY A 271 -1.05 3.87 -31.52
CA GLY A 271 0.42 3.78 -31.57
C GLY A 271 1.17 5.11 -31.51
N ILE A 272 0.47 6.24 -31.48
CA ILE A 272 1.01 7.61 -31.43
C ILE A 272 0.20 8.38 -30.39
N ALA A 273 0.88 9.14 -29.53
CA ALA A 273 0.23 10.04 -28.56
C ALA A 273 0.35 11.53 -28.93
N ASP A 274 1.44 11.94 -29.57
CA ASP A 274 1.70 13.34 -29.92
C ASP A 274 0.91 13.79 -31.17
N VAL A 275 -0.40 13.97 -30.99
CA VAL A 275 -1.36 14.38 -32.01
C VAL A 275 -2.05 15.71 -31.67
N ASN A 276 -2.61 16.39 -32.67
CA ASN A 276 -3.41 17.60 -32.46
C ASN A 276 -4.73 17.25 -31.74
N ILE A 277 -5.34 18.19 -31.02
CA ILE A 277 -6.63 18.04 -30.32
C ILE A 277 -7.71 17.47 -31.25
N LYS A 278 -7.75 17.92 -32.51
CA LYS A 278 -8.70 17.41 -33.51
C LYS A 278 -8.54 15.90 -33.73
N ASP A 279 -7.30 15.44 -33.93
CA ASP A 279 -6.99 14.03 -34.15
C ASP A 279 -7.20 13.22 -32.87
N MET A 280 -6.91 13.80 -31.69
CA MET A 280 -7.19 13.21 -30.39
C MET A 280 -8.68 12.92 -30.21
N ILE A 281 -9.54 13.89 -30.53
CA ILE A 281 -11.01 13.72 -30.46
C ILE A 281 -11.46 12.61 -31.43
N MET A 282 -10.93 12.61 -32.67
CA MET A 282 -11.26 11.58 -33.66
C MET A 282 -10.81 10.17 -33.21
N ASN A 283 -9.65 10.07 -32.56
CA ASN A 283 -9.14 8.81 -32.01
C ASN A 283 -10.02 8.30 -30.86
N LEU A 284 -10.44 9.19 -29.95
CA LEU A 284 -11.38 8.85 -28.88
C LEU A 284 -12.75 8.41 -29.43
N GLU A 285 -13.22 9.04 -30.51
CA GLU A 285 -14.45 8.65 -31.18
C GLU A 285 -14.33 7.28 -31.89
N ARG A 286 -13.16 6.95 -32.44
CA ARG A 286 -12.91 5.61 -33.00
C ARG A 286 -12.87 4.55 -31.90
N GLU A 287 -12.24 4.86 -30.77
CA GLU A 287 -12.21 3.97 -29.60
C GLU A 287 -13.62 3.74 -29.03
N SER A 288 -14.44 4.79 -28.90
CA SER A 288 -15.81 4.66 -28.38
C SER A 288 -16.72 3.84 -29.30
N ARG A 289 -16.45 3.87 -30.61
CA ARG A 289 -17.14 3.07 -31.62
C ARG A 289 -16.51 1.69 -31.85
N LEU A 290 -15.54 1.28 -31.02
CA LEU A 290 -14.82 -0.01 -31.11
C LEU A 290 -14.17 -0.26 -32.49
N MET A 291 -13.73 0.82 -33.16
CA MET A 291 -13.06 0.78 -34.47
C MET A 291 -11.53 0.75 -34.37
N SER A 292 -10.98 0.70 -33.16
CA SER A 292 -9.55 0.61 -32.88
C SER A 292 -9.17 -0.75 -32.29
N ILE A 293 -7.89 -1.10 -32.34
CA ILE A 293 -7.36 -2.25 -31.60
C ILE A 293 -7.60 -1.99 -30.10
N GLY A 294 -7.94 -3.04 -29.34
CA GLY A 294 -8.12 -2.94 -27.88
C GLY A 294 -6.86 -2.42 -27.18
N ARG A 295 -7.02 -1.84 -25.99
CA ARG A 295 -5.90 -1.27 -25.21
C ARG A 295 -5.09 -2.31 -24.43
N GLY A 296 -5.38 -3.60 -24.54
CA GLY A 296 -4.67 -4.65 -23.82
C GLY A 296 -3.38 -5.10 -24.52
N LEU A 297 -2.62 -5.93 -23.80
CA LEU A 297 -1.32 -6.42 -24.26
C LEU A 297 -1.44 -7.44 -25.41
N GLU A 298 -2.43 -8.32 -25.35
CA GLU A 298 -2.74 -9.27 -26.42
C GLU A 298 -3.73 -8.67 -27.43
N ALA A 299 -3.64 -9.12 -28.68
CA ALA A 299 -4.61 -8.73 -29.69
C ALA A 299 -6.02 -9.17 -29.26
N ASN A 300 -6.94 -8.21 -29.14
CA ASN A 300 -8.34 -8.39 -28.71
C ASN A 300 -8.58 -8.60 -27.20
N SER A 301 -7.55 -8.38 -26.37
CA SER A 301 -7.66 -8.36 -24.92
C SER A 301 -7.88 -6.92 -24.42
N PRO A 302 -8.80 -6.65 -23.48
CA PRO A 302 -8.90 -5.36 -22.81
C PRO A 302 -7.94 -5.21 -21.63
N GLU A 303 -7.27 -6.28 -21.20
CA GLU A 303 -6.50 -6.30 -19.96
C GLU A 303 -5.18 -5.53 -20.09
N GLN A 304 -5.00 -4.55 -19.20
CA GLN A 304 -3.84 -3.65 -19.21
C GLN A 304 -2.90 -3.86 -18.02
N LEU A 305 -3.36 -4.54 -16.99
CA LEU A 305 -2.63 -4.72 -15.75
C LEU A 305 -2.16 -6.16 -15.61
N PHE A 306 -0.87 -6.32 -15.34
CA PHE A 306 -0.25 -7.62 -15.21
C PHE A 306 0.65 -7.67 -13.98
N ILE A 307 0.56 -8.74 -13.22
CA ILE A 307 1.60 -9.14 -12.26
C ILE A 307 2.64 -9.93 -13.05
N MET A 308 3.90 -9.65 -12.82
CA MET A 308 4.97 -10.22 -13.62
C MET A 308 5.90 -11.06 -12.74
N LYS A 309 6.23 -12.26 -13.22
CA LYS A 309 7.32 -13.08 -12.71
C LYS A 309 8.39 -13.17 -13.79
N ILE A 310 9.60 -12.74 -13.49
CA ILE A 310 10.73 -12.76 -14.43
C ILE A 310 11.79 -13.78 -14.01
N ASN A 311 12.51 -14.31 -14.98
CA ASN A 311 13.59 -15.25 -14.78
C ASN A 311 14.89 -14.53 -14.35
N ARG A 312 15.88 -15.31 -13.90
CA ARG A 312 17.14 -14.75 -13.41
C ARG A 312 17.99 -14.15 -14.53
N THR A 313 17.98 -14.76 -15.70
CA THR A 313 18.80 -14.32 -16.83
C THR A 313 18.35 -12.95 -17.34
N PHE A 314 17.04 -12.71 -17.44
CA PHE A 314 16.44 -11.41 -17.72
C PHE A 314 16.81 -10.39 -16.64
N ARG A 315 16.64 -10.73 -15.35
CA ARG A 315 16.98 -9.81 -14.25
C ARG A 315 18.47 -9.40 -14.28
N SER A 316 19.38 -10.34 -14.50
CA SER A 316 20.81 -10.05 -14.62
C SER A 316 21.12 -9.12 -15.80
N GLN A 317 20.47 -9.30 -16.95
CA GLN A 317 20.63 -8.40 -18.10
C GLN A 317 20.08 -6.99 -17.81
N TYR A 318 18.92 -6.91 -17.16
CA TYR A 318 18.33 -5.65 -16.71
C TYR A 318 19.27 -4.91 -15.76
N ASP A 319 19.80 -5.59 -14.74
CA ASP A 319 20.73 -5.01 -13.76
C ASP A 319 22.04 -4.58 -14.43
N LEU A 320 22.55 -5.34 -15.40
CA LEU A 320 23.75 -4.97 -16.15
C LEU A 320 23.56 -3.65 -16.95
N LEU A 321 22.39 -3.47 -17.56
CA LEU A 321 22.07 -2.22 -18.28
C LEU A 321 21.98 -1.04 -17.31
N PHE A 322 21.37 -1.25 -16.14
CA PHE A 322 21.23 -0.21 -15.12
C PHE A 322 22.55 0.13 -14.40
N GLN A 323 23.39 -0.88 -14.13
CA GLN A 323 24.69 -0.71 -13.49
C GLN A 323 25.65 0.09 -14.37
N LYS A 324 25.69 -0.21 -15.67
CA LYS A 324 26.49 0.56 -16.64
C LYS A 324 26.20 2.06 -16.50
N TYR A 325 24.93 2.45 -16.49
CA TYR A 325 24.53 3.84 -16.23
C TYR A 325 25.05 4.37 -14.89
N GLY A 326 24.85 3.63 -13.80
CA GLY A 326 25.28 4.05 -12.46
C GLY A 326 26.79 4.29 -12.33
N ASP A 327 27.61 3.42 -12.92
CA ASP A 327 29.07 3.52 -12.90
C ASP A 327 29.56 4.73 -13.72
N TYR A 328 28.93 5.00 -14.88
CA TYR A 328 29.20 6.21 -15.67
C TYR A 328 28.88 7.50 -14.89
N VAL A 329 27.74 7.56 -14.19
CA VAL A 329 27.33 8.74 -13.40
C VAL A 329 28.29 9.01 -12.24
N ARG A 330 28.74 7.96 -11.53
CA ARG A 330 29.66 8.10 -10.40
C ARG A 330 31.04 8.60 -10.81
N GLN A 331 31.57 8.13 -11.95
CA GLN A 331 32.90 8.52 -12.41
C GLN A 331 32.99 9.97 -12.90
N ARG A 332 31.90 10.58 -13.39
CA ARG A 332 31.95 11.90 -14.05
C ARG A 332 31.21 13.04 -13.36
N ARG A 333 30.45 12.80 -12.28
CA ARG A 333 29.95 13.88 -11.39
C ARG A 333 31.06 14.81 -10.87
N ALA A 334 32.33 14.38 -10.92
CA ALA A 334 33.50 15.18 -10.58
C ALA A 334 33.86 16.28 -11.61
N ARG A 335 33.29 16.28 -12.84
CA ARG A 335 33.72 17.16 -13.95
C ARG A 335 32.76 18.32 -14.29
N GLY A 336 31.57 18.41 -13.69
CA GLY A 336 30.69 19.59 -13.77
C GLY A 336 29.97 19.85 -15.09
N ASP A 337 30.07 18.98 -16.09
CA ASP A 337 29.41 19.16 -17.41
C ASP A 337 27.98 18.58 -17.44
N LYS A 338 26.98 19.46 -17.55
CA LYS A 338 25.54 19.09 -17.54
C LYS A 338 25.06 18.54 -18.88
N GLU A 339 25.61 19.00 -20.00
CA GLU A 339 25.16 18.63 -21.34
C GLU A 339 25.56 17.18 -21.64
N HIS A 340 26.81 16.85 -21.36
CA HIS A 340 27.31 15.48 -21.48
C HIS A 340 26.59 14.51 -20.52
N PHE A 341 26.16 14.97 -19.34
CA PHE A 341 25.34 14.16 -18.44
C PHE A 341 23.97 13.85 -19.04
N ALA A 342 23.33 14.83 -19.69
CA ALA A 342 22.04 14.64 -20.36
C ALA A 342 22.14 13.62 -21.50
N ASP A 343 23.22 13.65 -22.29
CA ASP A 343 23.46 12.69 -23.37
C ASP A 343 23.60 11.25 -22.84
N ILE A 344 24.35 11.05 -21.75
CA ILE A 344 24.53 9.73 -21.13
C ILE A 344 23.20 9.20 -20.57
N LEU A 345 22.43 10.08 -19.92
CA LEU A 345 21.11 9.75 -19.39
C LEU A 345 20.18 9.30 -20.52
N LEU A 346 20.14 10.07 -21.61
CA LEU A 346 19.34 9.79 -22.79
C LEU A 346 19.74 8.46 -23.43
N GLN A 347 21.04 8.21 -23.62
CA GLN A 347 21.53 6.96 -24.21
C GLN A 347 21.17 5.75 -23.33
N SER A 348 21.31 5.89 -22.02
CA SER A 348 20.98 4.84 -21.06
C SER A 348 19.48 4.53 -21.04
N TYR A 349 18.66 5.58 -21.05
CA TYR A 349 17.21 5.46 -21.18
C TYR A 349 16.83 4.75 -22.49
N GLN A 350 17.38 5.17 -23.63
CA GLN A 350 17.10 4.57 -24.94
C GLN A 350 17.51 3.10 -25.01
N ASN A 351 18.65 2.71 -24.44
CA ASN A 351 19.09 1.32 -24.40
C ASN A 351 18.14 0.43 -23.60
N LEU A 352 17.73 0.90 -22.41
CA LEU A 352 16.80 0.16 -21.56
C LEU A 352 15.39 0.12 -22.18
N ASN A 353 14.93 1.22 -22.76
CA ASN A 353 13.64 1.30 -23.46
C ASN A 353 13.60 0.30 -24.63
N LYS A 354 14.65 0.26 -25.48
CA LYS A 354 14.73 -0.72 -26.59
C LYS A 354 14.72 -2.16 -26.10
N PHE A 355 15.46 -2.46 -25.04
CA PHE A 355 15.48 -3.80 -24.45
C PHE A 355 14.09 -4.23 -23.95
N LEU A 356 13.40 -3.36 -23.20
CA LEU A 356 12.06 -3.67 -22.68
C LEU A 356 10.99 -3.71 -23.77
N CYS A 357 11.03 -2.82 -24.76
CA CYS A 357 10.16 -2.88 -25.93
C CYS A 357 10.34 -4.20 -26.69
N ALA A 358 11.58 -4.66 -26.86
CA ALA A 358 11.87 -5.94 -27.50
C ALA A 358 11.38 -7.14 -26.66
N PHE A 359 11.51 -7.07 -25.33
CA PHE A 359 10.98 -8.08 -24.42
C PHE A 359 9.46 -8.19 -24.50
N ILE A 360 8.74 -7.08 -24.30
CA ILE A 360 7.28 -7.05 -24.33
C ILE A 360 6.74 -7.43 -25.72
N GLY A 361 7.42 -7.00 -26.78
CA GLY A 361 7.05 -7.31 -28.17
C GLY A 361 7.44 -8.71 -28.66
N HIS A 362 7.84 -9.64 -27.78
CA HIS A 362 8.32 -10.99 -28.12
C HIS A 362 9.47 -11.03 -29.14
N ALA A 363 10.23 -9.96 -29.27
CA ALA A 363 11.36 -9.85 -30.21
C ALA A 363 12.67 -10.41 -29.62
N LEU A 364 12.67 -10.88 -28.36
CA LEU A 364 13.80 -11.53 -27.71
C LEU A 364 13.56 -13.05 -27.58
N PRO A 365 14.11 -13.88 -28.49
CA PRO A 365 13.91 -15.34 -28.44
C PRO A 365 14.40 -15.97 -27.13
N THR A 366 15.41 -15.37 -26.50
CA THR A 366 16.01 -15.83 -25.24
C THR A 366 15.13 -15.60 -24.01
N HIS A 367 14.17 -14.67 -24.09
CA HIS A 367 13.34 -14.24 -22.96
C HIS A 367 11.88 -14.18 -23.38
N GLN A 368 11.32 -15.34 -23.71
CA GLN A 368 9.88 -15.45 -23.95
C GLN A 368 9.12 -15.41 -22.62
N TYR A 369 7.87 -14.94 -22.68
CA TYR A 369 6.94 -14.95 -21.55
C TYR A 369 5.58 -15.48 -21.99
N VAL A 370 4.82 -15.99 -21.03
CA VAL A 370 3.45 -16.49 -21.24
C VAL A 370 2.48 -15.72 -20.36
N ILE A 371 1.34 -15.35 -20.95
CA ILE A 371 0.23 -14.71 -20.22
C ILE A 371 -0.70 -15.80 -19.68
N ARG A 372 -1.01 -15.77 -18.38
CA ARG A 372 -1.95 -16.71 -17.75
C ARG A 372 -2.72 -16.08 -16.60
N ASN A 373 -3.85 -16.67 -16.22
CA ASN A 373 -4.56 -16.27 -15.01
C ASN A 373 -3.95 -16.91 -13.75
N ARG A 374 -4.04 -16.22 -12.62
CA ARG A 374 -3.72 -16.79 -11.30
C ARG A 374 -4.84 -17.72 -10.84
N TYR A 375 -4.45 -18.86 -10.27
CA TYR A 375 -5.39 -19.77 -9.61
C TYR A 375 -5.95 -19.15 -8.33
N PHE A 376 -7.09 -19.66 -7.87
CA PHE A 376 -7.76 -19.18 -6.66
C PHE A 376 -6.81 -19.16 -5.44
N LEU A 377 -6.06 -20.25 -5.20
CA LEU A 377 -5.11 -20.31 -4.09
C LEU A 377 -3.93 -19.34 -4.26
N GLU A 378 -3.49 -19.07 -5.50
CA GLU A 378 -2.46 -18.06 -5.78
C GLU A 378 -2.97 -16.65 -5.43
N LYS A 379 -4.26 -16.39 -5.70
CA LYS A 379 -4.93 -15.12 -5.33
C LYS A 379 -5.07 -14.99 -3.80
N VAL A 380 -5.57 -16.03 -3.11
CA VAL A 380 -5.80 -16.01 -1.65
C VAL A 380 -4.51 -15.84 -0.85
N PHE A 381 -3.48 -16.64 -1.16
CA PHE A 381 -2.21 -16.57 -0.43
C PHE A 381 -1.27 -15.48 -0.94
N ASN A 382 -1.60 -14.84 -2.08
CA ASN A 382 -0.72 -13.93 -2.79
C ASN A 382 0.68 -14.57 -2.96
N PHE A 383 0.66 -15.80 -3.48
CA PHE A 383 1.82 -16.66 -3.68
C PHE A 383 1.70 -17.32 -5.05
N GLU A 384 2.67 -17.11 -5.92
CA GLU A 384 2.70 -17.76 -7.23
C GLU A 384 3.29 -19.16 -7.06
N PHE A 385 2.48 -20.20 -7.28
CA PHE A 385 2.99 -21.56 -7.18
C PHE A 385 4.01 -21.78 -8.30
N PRO A 386 5.12 -22.49 -8.02
CA PRO A 386 5.98 -22.97 -9.08
C PRO A 386 5.10 -23.87 -9.96
N VAL A 387 4.88 -23.43 -11.20
CA VAL A 387 4.23 -24.27 -12.20
C VAL A 387 5.19 -25.42 -12.44
N ALA A 388 4.83 -26.63 -12.01
CA ALA A 388 5.46 -27.84 -12.49
C ALA A 388 5.05 -27.99 -13.97
N LEU A 389 5.65 -27.18 -14.83
CA LEU A 389 5.70 -27.50 -16.24
C LEU A 389 6.38 -28.86 -16.33
N GLY A 390 5.81 -29.79 -17.11
CA GLY A 390 6.32 -31.15 -17.23
C GLY A 390 7.81 -31.21 -17.54
N PRO A 391 8.44 -32.39 -17.43
CA PRO A 391 9.90 -32.57 -17.51
C PRO A 391 10.59 -32.00 -18.78
N ASP A 392 9.83 -31.65 -19.82
CA ASP A 392 10.35 -31.08 -21.07
C ASP A 392 10.32 -29.53 -21.16
N LEU A 393 9.68 -28.84 -20.21
CA LEU A 393 9.46 -27.38 -20.23
C LEU A 393 10.15 -26.63 -19.07
N THR A 394 10.86 -27.36 -18.21
CA THR A 394 11.46 -26.84 -16.98
C THR A 394 12.62 -25.86 -17.20
N ASP A 395 13.16 -25.76 -18.42
CA ASP A 395 14.35 -24.94 -18.72
C ASP A 395 14.11 -23.75 -19.69
N THR A 396 12.94 -23.60 -20.31
CA THR A 396 12.79 -22.68 -21.46
C THR A 396 11.90 -21.45 -21.26
N ILE A 397 10.86 -21.49 -20.42
CA ILE A 397 9.96 -20.34 -20.23
C ILE A 397 9.66 -20.10 -18.74
N ASP A 398 10.48 -19.24 -18.14
CA ASP A 398 10.37 -18.86 -16.73
C ASP A 398 9.73 -17.49 -16.49
N ASN A 399 9.38 -16.77 -17.56
CA ASN A 399 8.72 -15.48 -17.46
C ASN A 399 7.20 -15.65 -17.60
N PHE A 400 6.44 -15.12 -16.64
CA PHE A 400 4.99 -15.18 -16.64
C PHE A 400 4.39 -13.80 -16.41
N PHE A 401 3.36 -13.49 -17.19
CA PHE A 401 2.51 -12.33 -17.01
C PHE A 401 1.15 -12.83 -16.54
N PHE A 402 0.68 -12.29 -15.44
CA PHE A 402 -0.56 -12.69 -14.82
C PHE A 402 -1.55 -11.54 -14.89
N VAL A 403 -2.70 -11.76 -15.51
CA VAL A 403 -3.75 -10.74 -15.55
C VAL A 403 -4.14 -10.29 -14.13
N ASP A 404 -4.21 -8.98 -13.93
CA ASP A 404 -4.51 -8.32 -12.65
C ASP A 404 -5.85 -7.59 -12.68
N ASP A 405 -6.93 -8.30 -12.36
CA ASP A 405 -8.29 -7.75 -12.27
C ASP A 405 -8.53 -6.89 -11.01
N GLU A 406 -7.68 -7.04 -9.99
CA GLU A 406 -7.91 -6.49 -8.63
C GLU A 406 -7.07 -5.25 -8.35
N ASN A 407 -6.37 -4.70 -9.35
CA ASN A 407 -5.41 -3.61 -9.20
C ASN A 407 -4.37 -3.92 -8.11
N VAL A 408 -3.84 -5.15 -8.06
CA VAL A 408 -2.86 -5.61 -7.07
C VAL A 408 -1.58 -4.78 -7.09
N PHE A 409 -1.23 -4.18 -8.23
CA PHE A 409 -0.10 -3.24 -8.31
C PHE A 409 -0.18 -2.13 -7.26
N THR A 410 -1.38 -1.73 -6.84
CA THR A 410 -1.58 -0.69 -5.81
C THR A 410 -0.94 -1.02 -4.46
N LYS A 411 -0.53 -2.27 -4.20
CA LYS A 411 0.27 -2.66 -3.02
C LYS A 411 1.60 -1.89 -2.88
N ILE A 412 2.12 -1.32 -3.97
CA ILE A 412 3.31 -0.45 -3.98
C ILE A 412 3.01 1.00 -3.56
N LEU A 413 1.72 1.35 -3.45
CA LEU A 413 1.21 2.66 -3.06
C LEU A 413 0.57 2.58 -1.66
N PHE A 414 0.33 3.72 -1.02
CA PHE A 414 -0.45 3.76 0.22
C PHE A 414 -1.87 3.24 0.03
N TYR A 415 -2.46 3.45 -1.15
CA TYR A 415 -3.78 2.94 -1.54
C TYR A 415 -3.95 1.43 -1.31
N GLY A 416 -2.94 0.62 -1.63
CA GLY A 416 -2.99 -0.83 -1.42
C GLY A 416 -2.61 -1.28 0.00
N GLN A 417 -2.11 -0.37 0.85
CA GLN A 417 -1.74 -0.63 2.25
C GLN A 417 -2.69 0.05 3.25
N GLU A 418 -3.84 0.51 2.77
CA GLU A 418 -4.82 1.29 3.54
C GLU A 418 -5.21 0.62 4.87
N LYS A 419 -5.41 -0.71 4.88
CA LYS A 419 -5.76 -1.47 6.09
C LYS A 419 -4.70 -1.32 7.19
N SER A 420 -3.41 -1.46 6.84
CA SER A 420 -2.32 -1.32 7.81
C SER A 420 -2.19 0.10 8.31
N LEU A 421 -2.37 1.11 7.43
CA LEU A 421 -2.30 2.52 7.80
C LEU A 421 -3.46 2.95 8.70
N ILE A 422 -4.69 2.49 8.43
CA ILE A 422 -5.85 2.73 9.31
C ILE A 422 -5.61 2.14 10.69
N ILE A 423 -5.18 0.88 10.77
CA ILE A 423 -4.91 0.21 12.05
C ILE A 423 -3.82 0.96 12.83
N TRP A 424 -2.76 1.41 12.16
CA TRP A 424 -1.72 2.22 12.79
C TRP A 424 -2.25 3.56 13.32
N ASN A 425 -3.09 4.26 12.57
CA ASN A 425 -3.73 5.50 13.01
C ASN A 425 -4.66 5.26 14.22
N MET A 426 -5.43 4.17 14.21
CA MET A 426 -6.29 3.79 15.34
C MET A 426 -5.48 3.44 16.59
N ILE A 427 -4.41 2.65 16.45
CA ILE A 427 -3.51 2.31 17.57
C ILE A 427 -2.87 3.58 18.14
N THR A 428 -2.39 4.48 17.27
CA THR A 428 -1.77 5.75 17.69
C THR A 428 -2.76 6.60 18.49
N PHE A 429 -3.98 6.76 17.97
CA PHE A 429 -5.04 7.50 18.65
C PHE A 429 -5.34 6.91 20.03
N LEU A 430 -5.58 5.60 20.10
CA LEU A 430 -5.93 4.92 21.34
C LEU A 430 -4.77 4.90 22.35
N CYS A 431 -3.53 4.75 21.88
CA CYS A 431 -2.35 4.79 22.74
C CYS A 431 -2.16 6.17 23.39
N VAL A 432 -2.30 7.25 22.61
CA VAL A 432 -2.21 8.61 23.13
C VAL A 432 -3.37 8.91 24.09
N ASP A 433 -4.59 8.51 23.72
CA ASP A 433 -5.74 8.69 24.60
C ASP A 433 -5.59 7.91 25.91
N PHE A 434 -5.08 6.68 25.88
CA PHE A 434 -4.88 5.89 27.10
C PHE A 434 -3.85 6.53 28.04
N VAL A 435 -2.78 7.14 27.51
CA VAL A 435 -1.72 7.75 28.32
C VAL A 435 -2.13 9.11 28.89
N PHE A 436 -2.84 9.93 28.11
CA PHE A 436 -3.13 11.33 28.46
C PHE A 436 -4.60 11.60 28.79
N SER A 437 -5.49 10.60 28.63
CA SER A 437 -6.94 10.72 28.83
C SER A 437 -7.57 11.90 28.06
N ASN A 438 -7.10 12.16 26.85
CA ASN A 438 -7.52 13.32 26.06
C ASN A 438 -7.64 13.01 24.56
N TYR A 439 -8.89 12.98 24.07
CA TYR A 439 -9.21 12.72 22.66
C TYR A 439 -8.72 13.83 21.72
N ILE A 440 -8.68 15.09 22.17
CA ILE A 440 -8.20 16.20 21.35
C ILE A 440 -6.70 16.03 21.09
N LEU A 441 -5.95 15.75 22.15
CA LEU A 441 -4.51 15.49 22.03
C LEU A 441 -4.25 14.24 21.17
N ALA A 442 -5.01 13.16 21.37
CA ALA A 442 -4.94 11.96 20.55
C ALA A 442 -5.15 12.25 19.06
N THR A 443 -6.13 13.10 18.73
CA THR A 443 -6.41 13.54 17.36
C THR A 443 -5.20 14.26 16.75
N ILE A 444 -4.66 15.26 17.46
CA ILE A 444 -3.54 16.07 16.97
C ILE A 444 -2.29 15.21 16.77
N ILE A 445 -1.94 14.38 17.75
CA ILE A 445 -0.75 13.53 17.66
C ILE A 445 -0.91 12.51 16.53
N THR A 446 -2.06 11.87 16.39
CA THR A 446 -2.30 10.91 15.29
C THR A 446 -2.16 11.58 13.93
N PHE A 447 -2.67 12.81 13.77
CA PHE A 447 -2.50 13.58 12.53
C PHE A 447 -1.02 13.88 12.24
N ILE A 448 -0.24 14.27 13.25
CA ILE A 448 1.19 14.54 13.10
C ILE A 448 1.94 13.28 12.67
N PHE A 449 1.67 12.13 13.30
CA PHE A 449 2.30 10.86 12.94
C PHE A 449 1.99 10.47 11.49
N ASP A 450 0.73 10.58 11.06
CA ASP A 450 0.33 10.32 9.67
C ASP A 450 1.01 11.30 8.69
N ALA A 451 1.05 12.59 9.02
CA ALA A 451 1.72 13.61 8.20
C ALA A 451 3.23 13.33 8.06
N ILE A 452 3.90 12.87 9.12
CA ILE A 452 5.30 12.44 9.07
C ILE A 452 5.46 11.23 8.14
N ALA A 453 4.59 10.22 8.24
CA ALA A 453 4.65 9.03 7.39
C ALA A 453 4.45 9.38 5.90
N VAL A 454 3.48 10.25 5.59
CA VAL A 454 3.23 10.77 4.23
C VAL A 454 4.44 11.58 3.72
N GLY A 455 4.98 12.48 4.55
CA GLY A 455 6.17 13.26 4.21
C GLY A 455 7.40 12.38 3.94
N LEU A 456 7.62 11.37 4.77
CA LEU A 456 8.71 10.40 4.60
C LEU A 456 8.55 9.62 3.28
N ARG A 457 7.34 9.10 3.01
CA ARG A 457 7.04 8.34 1.79
C ARG A 457 7.16 9.18 0.53
N ASN A 458 6.70 10.43 0.54
CA ASN A 458 6.82 11.35 -0.60
C ASN A 458 8.29 11.70 -0.88
N SER A 459 9.06 12.03 0.15
CA SER A 459 10.48 12.36 0.00
C SER A 459 11.30 11.18 -0.52
N LEU A 460 11.13 9.99 0.07
CA LEU A 460 11.85 8.79 -0.35
C LEU A 460 11.38 8.30 -1.72
N GLY A 461 10.07 8.34 -1.97
CA GLY A 461 9.45 7.97 -3.24
C GLY A 461 9.92 8.81 -4.41
N ARG A 462 9.93 10.14 -4.26
CA ARG A 462 10.43 11.07 -5.29
C ARG A 462 11.92 10.85 -5.60
N ARG A 463 12.73 10.57 -4.58
CA ARG A 463 14.16 10.23 -4.77
C ARG A 463 14.36 8.90 -5.49
N ASN A 464 13.54 7.90 -5.15
CA ASN A 464 13.59 6.61 -5.81
C ASN A 464 13.16 6.71 -7.27
N LEU A 465 12.04 7.39 -7.53
CA LEU A 465 11.52 7.62 -8.88
C LEU A 465 12.56 8.32 -9.77
N SER A 466 13.19 9.40 -9.28
CA SER A 466 14.20 10.11 -10.06
C SER A 466 15.42 9.24 -10.40
N THR A 467 15.79 8.35 -9.48
CA THR A 467 16.98 7.51 -9.65
C THR A 467 16.70 6.31 -10.54
N LYS A 468 15.56 5.64 -10.33
CA LYS A 468 15.21 4.37 -10.98
C LYS A 468 14.55 4.56 -12.33
N ALA A 469 13.72 5.58 -12.49
CA ALA A 469 13.03 5.86 -13.74
C ALA A 469 13.87 6.69 -14.73
N LEU A 470 15.08 7.10 -14.35
CA LEU A 470 15.96 7.96 -15.15
C LEU A 470 15.32 9.32 -15.50
N VAL A 471 14.38 9.80 -14.67
CA VAL A 471 13.72 11.11 -14.81
C VAL A 471 14.39 12.13 -13.88
N PRO A 472 14.85 13.29 -14.38
CA PRO A 472 15.42 14.34 -13.54
C PRO A 472 14.49 14.76 -12.39
N ARG A 473 15.06 14.98 -11.20
CA ARG A 473 14.27 15.29 -9.99
C ARG A 473 13.60 16.66 -10.06
N GLU A 474 14.16 17.58 -10.84
CA GLU A 474 13.64 18.91 -11.11
C GLU A 474 12.31 18.88 -11.86
N LEU A 475 12.05 17.80 -12.61
CA LEU A 475 10.82 17.61 -13.39
C LEU A 475 9.73 16.88 -12.60
N LEU A 476 10.09 16.27 -11.48
CA LEU A 476 9.14 15.69 -10.53
C LEU A 476 8.59 16.79 -9.64
N ILE A 477 7.28 17.01 -9.61
CA ILE A 477 6.64 18.03 -8.76
C ILE A 477 6.17 17.39 -7.46
#